data_AF-A0A8J6A6D3-F1
#
_entry.id   AF-A0A8J6A6D3-F1
#
_cell.length_a   1.000
_cell.length_b   1.000
_cell.length_c   1.000
_cell.angle_alpha   90.00
_cell.angle_beta   90.00
_cell.angle_gamma   90.00
#
_symmetry.space_group_name_H-M   'P 1'
#
loop_
_entity.id
_entity.type
_entity.pdbx_description
1 polymer ?
#
loop_
_entity_poly.entity_id
_entity_poly.type
_entity_poly.pdbx_seq_one_letter_code
_entity_poly.pdbx_strand_id
1 'polypeptide(L)'
;FLFILLGPKGKAKSYHEIGRAIATLMSDEVFHDIAYKAKDRQDLIAGIDEFLDEVIVLPPGEWDPTIRIEPPKSLPSSDKR
;
A
#
# COMPACT_ATOMS: atom_id res chain seq x y z
N PHE A 1 -5.40 -15.51 2.09
CA PHE A 1 -4.11 -15.27 2.78
C PHE A 1 -4.32 -15.13 4.28
N LEU A 2 -3.27 -15.34 5.07
CA LEU A 2 -3.28 -15.13 6.52
C LEU A 2 -1.99 -14.39 6.92
N PHE A 3 -2.14 -13.31 7.69
CA PHE A 3 -1.02 -12.57 8.27
C PHE A 3 -1.11 -12.64 9.80
N ILE A 4 0.00 -13.00 10.44
CA ILE A 4 0.09 -13.11 11.90
C ILE A 4 1.31 -12.31 12.36
N LEU A 5 1.06 -11.31 13.22
CA LEU A 5 2.10 -10.54 13.88
C LEU A 5 1.93 -10.66 15.39
N LEU A 6 2.97 -11.18 16.06
CA LEU A 6 3.03 -11.32 17.52
C LEU A 6 4.25 -10.56 18.04
N GLY A 7 4.12 -9.96 19.21
CA GLY A 7 5.22 -9.22 19.84
C GLY A 7 4.94 -8.87 21.30
N PRO A 8 5.92 -8.29 22.00
CA PRO A 8 5.81 -7.96 23.42
C PRO A 8 4.73 -6.91 23.72
N LYS A 9 4.27 -6.90 24.97
CA LYS A 9 3.32 -5.90 25.47
C LYS A 9 3.91 -4.47 25.36
N GLY A 10 3.04 -3.48 25.20
CA GLY A 10 3.42 -2.06 25.12
C GLY A 10 3.50 -1.47 23.70
N LYS A 11 3.36 -2.30 22.65
CA LYS A 11 3.37 -1.86 21.24
C LYS A 11 2.03 -2.09 20.50
N ALA A 12 0.93 -2.27 21.24
CA ALA A 12 -0.37 -2.63 20.68
C ALA A 12 -0.85 -1.66 19.58
N LYS A 13 -0.70 -0.35 19.78
CA LYS A 13 -1.06 0.66 18.77
C LYS A 13 -0.25 0.49 17.49
N SER A 14 1.08 0.34 17.60
CA SER A 14 1.94 0.11 16.43
C SER A 14 1.59 -1.20 15.71
N TYR A 15 1.27 -2.27 16.43
CA TYR A 15 0.83 -3.53 15.83
C TYR A 15 -0.49 -3.40 15.09
N HIS A 16 -1.42 -2.61 15.63
CA HIS A 16 -2.66 -2.30 14.95
C HIS A 16 -2.40 -1.54 13.63
N GLU A 17 -1.54 -0.53 13.66
CA GLU A 17 -1.18 0.23 12.45
C GLU A 17 -0.47 -0.62 11.40
N ILE A 18 0.41 -1.55 11.81
CA ILE A 18 1.01 -2.53 10.89
C ILE A 18 -0.08 -3.43 10.28
N GLY A 19 -1.03 -3.91 11.10
CA GLY A 19 -2.16 -4.70 10.60
C GLY A 19 -3.00 -3.94 9.58
N ARG A 20 -3.25 -2.64 9.81
CA ARG A 20 -3.92 -1.77 8.84
C ARG A 20 -3.12 -1.64 7.55
N ALA A 21 -1.82 -1.36 7.64
CA ALA A 21 -0.95 -1.23 6.47
C ALA A 21 -0.93 -2.51 5.61
N ILE A 22 -0.80 -3.68 6.24
CA ILE A 22 -0.83 -4.96 5.54
C ILE A 22 -2.22 -5.25 4.96
N ALA A 23 -3.31 -4.93 5.68
CA ALA A 23 -4.66 -5.10 5.14
C ALA A 23 -4.90 -4.20 3.91
N THR A 24 -4.42 -2.96 3.94
CA THR A 24 -4.49 -2.04 2.79
C THR A 24 -3.68 -2.58 1.60
N LEU A 25 -2.45 -3.01 1.83
CA LEU A 25 -1.61 -3.65 0.81
C LEU A 25 -2.29 -4.88 0.19
N MET A 26 -2.86 -5.76 1.00
CA MET A 26 -3.56 -6.97 0.52
C MET A 26 -4.87 -6.68 -0.22
N SER A 27 -5.41 -5.46 -0.09
CA SER A 27 -6.63 -5.01 -0.78
C SER A 27 -6.33 -4.39 -2.14
N ASP A 28 -5.05 -4.12 -2.44
CA ASP A 28 -4.61 -3.67 -3.76
C ASP A 28 -4.65 -4.82 -4.76
N GLU A 29 -5.26 -4.61 -5.93
CA GLU A 29 -5.46 -5.67 -6.92
C GLU A 29 -4.13 -6.15 -7.52
N VAL A 30 -3.15 -5.26 -7.71
CA VAL A 30 -1.85 -5.60 -8.29
C VAL A 30 -1.04 -6.45 -7.32
N PHE A 31 -0.94 -6.00 -6.06
CA PHE A 31 -0.26 -6.77 -5.02
C PHE A 31 -0.95 -8.11 -4.76
N HIS A 32 -2.28 -8.15 -4.80
CA HIS A 32 -3.04 -9.38 -4.65
C HIS A 32 -2.67 -10.42 -5.72
N ASP A 33 -2.52 -9.98 -6.97
CA ASP A 33 -2.09 -10.80 -8.10
C ASP A 33 -0.66 -11.31 -7.95
N ILE A 34 0.26 -10.44 -7.50
CA ILE A 34 1.64 -10.82 -7.17
C ILE A 34 1.63 -11.89 -6.07
N ALA A 35 0.87 -11.68 -5.01
CA ALA A 35 0.80 -12.60 -3.87
C ALA A 35 0.28 -13.99 -4.25
N TYR A 36 -0.62 -14.10 -5.22
CA TYR A 36 -1.10 -15.39 -5.73
C TYR A 36 -0.09 -16.09 -6.66
N LYS A 37 0.73 -15.32 -7.39
CA LYS A 37 1.72 -15.84 -8.35
C LYS A 37 3.10 -16.06 -7.74
N ALA A 38 3.37 -15.48 -6.57
CA ALA A 38 4.64 -15.54 -5.86
C ALA A 38 5.06 -17.00 -5.60
N LYS A 39 6.31 -17.31 -5.96
CA LYS A 39 6.93 -18.61 -5.75
C LYS A 39 7.88 -18.61 -4.57
N ASP A 40 8.44 -17.44 -4.24
CA ASP A 40 9.30 -17.26 -3.10
C ASP A 40 9.05 -15.94 -2.36
N ARG A 41 9.83 -15.72 -1.29
CA ARG A 41 9.71 -14.52 -0.45
C ARG A 41 10.14 -13.25 -1.19
N GLN A 42 11.08 -13.35 -2.13
CA GLN A 42 11.58 -12.18 -2.85
C GLN A 42 10.50 -11.59 -3.76
N ASP A 43 9.66 -12.44 -4.35
CA ASP A 43 8.50 -11.99 -5.14
C ASP A 43 7.56 -11.10 -4.31
N LEU A 44 7.29 -11.48 -3.05
CA LEU A 44 6.46 -10.70 -2.15
C LEU A 44 7.12 -9.38 -1.72
N ILE A 45 8.44 -9.40 -1.48
CA ILE A 45 9.19 -8.18 -1.13
C ILE A 45 9.18 -7.21 -2.31
N ALA A 46 9.43 -7.70 -3.53
CA ALA A 46 9.37 -6.88 -4.73
C ALA A 46 7.99 -6.26 -4.94
N GLY A 47 6.91 -7.01 -4.70
CA GLY A 47 5.55 -6.46 -4.77
C GLY A 47 5.27 -5.40 -3.70
N ILE A 48 5.86 -5.52 -2.50
CA ILE A 48 5.76 -4.48 -1.47
C ILE A 48 6.48 -3.22 -1.93
N ASP A 49 7.69 -3.36 -2.49
CA ASP A 49 8.49 -2.22 -2.96
C ASP A 49 7.78 -1.50 -4.11
N GLU A 50 7.22 -2.24 -5.08
CA GLU A 50 6.41 -1.68 -6.18
C GLU A 50 5.19 -0.91 -5.66
N PHE A 51 4.46 -1.48 -4.69
CA PHE A 51 3.34 -0.78 -4.05
C PHE A 51 3.80 0.51 -3.36
N LEU A 52 4.95 0.48 -2.68
CA LEU A 52 5.49 1.65 -1.97
C LEU A 52 5.95 2.76 -2.92
N ASP A 53 6.40 2.42 -4.13
CA ASP A 53 6.78 3.40 -5.15
C ASP A 53 5.56 4.11 -5.78
N GLU A 54 4.42 3.44 -5.87
CA GLU A 54 3.17 4.01 -6.43
C GLU A 54 2.38 4.86 -5.42
N VAL A 55 2.55 4.63 -4.11
CA VAL A 55 1.81 5.40 -3.09
C VAL A 55 2.40 6.79 -2.88
N ILE A 56 1.51 7.79 -2.80
CA ILE A 56 1.88 9.18 -2.54
C ILE A 56 1.81 9.44 -1.03
N VAL A 57 2.90 9.94 -0.46
CA VAL A 57 2.92 10.44 0.92
C VAL A 57 2.42 11.88 0.98
N LEU A 58 1.56 12.17 1.94
CA LEU A 58 1.06 13.52 2.19
C LEU A 58 1.89 14.18 3.30
N PRO A 59 2.51 15.35 3.07
CA PRO A 59 3.23 16.08 4.11
C PRO A 59 2.30 16.49 5.26
N PRO A 60 2.76 16.42 6.52
CA PRO A 60 1.99 16.90 7.66
C PRO A 60 1.90 18.44 7.64
N GLY A 61 0.69 18.99 7.55
CA GLY A 61 0.43 20.43 7.74
C GLY A 61 -0.03 21.22 6.50
N GLU A 62 0.16 20.69 5.29
CA GLU A 62 -0.28 21.34 4.02
C GLU A 62 -1.49 20.65 3.38
N TRP A 63 -2.15 19.76 4.12
CA TRP A 63 -3.35 19.09 3.66
C TRP A 63 -4.59 19.88 4.08
N ASP A 64 -5.08 20.72 3.18
CA ASP A 64 -6.37 21.39 3.33
C ASP A 64 -7.41 20.71 2.40
N PRO A 65 -8.44 20.04 2.98
CA PRO A 65 -9.50 19.40 2.21
C PRO A 65 -10.27 20.35 1.29
N THR A 66 -10.29 21.65 1.60
CA THR A 66 -11.08 22.66 0.89
C THR A 66 -10.42 23.17 -0.38
N ILE A 67 -9.11 22.98 -0.54
CA ILE A 67 -8.35 23.34 -1.75
C ILE A 67 -7.99 22.12 -2.62
N ARG A 68 -8.48 20.93 -2.24
CA ARG A 68 -8.18 19.68 -2.93
C ARG A 68 -8.74 19.71 -4.35
N ILE A 69 -7.86 19.73 -5.34
CA ILE A 69 -8.23 19.46 -6.73
C ILE A 69 -8.43 17.95 -6.86
N GLU A 70 -9.63 17.51 -7.25
CA GLU A 70 -9.87 16.10 -7.51
C GLU A 70 -8.97 15.62 -8.66
N PRO A 71 -8.39 14.41 -8.55
CA PRO A 71 -7.65 13.84 -9.66
C PRO A 71 -8.56 13.78 -10.90
N PRO A 72 -8.02 14.06 -12.10
CA PRO A 72 -8.80 14.05 -13.33
C PRO A 72 -9.48 12.70 -13.51
N LYS A 73 -10.74 12.71 -13.93
CA LYS A 73 -11.60 11.51 -14.06
C LYS A 73 -11.07 10.46 -15.04
N SER A 74 -10.08 10.79 -15.84
CA SER A 74 -9.42 9.88 -16.77
C SER A 74 -7.92 10.12 -16.76
N LEU A 75 -7.15 9.07 -16.47
CA LEU A 75 -5.71 9.06 -16.72
C LEU A 75 -5.48 9.16 -18.23
N PRO A 76 -4.51 9.97 -18.70
CA PRO A 76 -4.11 9.93 -20.10
C PRO A 76 -3.62 8.52 -20.44
N SER A 77 -4.12 7.95 -21.54
CA SER A 77 -3.77 6.61 -22.00
C SER A 77 -2.26 6.46 -22.15
N SER A 78 -1.68 5.41 -21.57
CA SER A 78 -0.26 5.06 -21.66
C SER A 78 0.22 4.67 -23.07
N ASP A 79 -0.60 4.86 -24.11
CA ASP A 79 -0.24 4.65 -25.51
C ASP A 79 0.65 5.79 -26.03
N LYS A 80 1.94 5.69 -25.70
CA LYS A 80 3.10 6.05 -26.54
C LYS A 80 4.40 5.85 -25.74
N ARG A 81 4.86 4.60 -25.68
CA ARG A 81 6.29 4.30 -25.68
C ARG A 81 6.61 3.56 -26.97
#